data_AF-A0A6A3K4F3-F1
#
_entry.id   AF-A0A6A3K4F3-F1
#
_cell.length_a   1.000
_cell.length_b   1.000
_cell.length_c   1.000
_cell.angle_alpha   90.00
_cell.angle_beta   90.00
_cell.angle_gamma   90.00
#
_symmetry.space_group_name_H-M   'P 1'
#
loop_
_entity.id
_entity.type
_entity.pdbx_description
1 polymer ?
#
loop_
_entity_poly.entity_id
_entity_poly.type
_entity_poly.pdbx_seq_one_letter_code
_entity_poly.pdbx_strand_id
1 'polypeptide(L)'
;MPRTTKEVAKIHYGVRDKDFPFIPCEVRKRYTLFDRITLENHMIRSCGSKMHWVRDIAKRDSRKRKLNATLHRKEEETRDFLEDLAPGFASYVEAVGLKESDKEVIQHYSQRYVKLTEALKARGLKLRDDSRLCMGYITAGCGQIESVVDTMEEMNFLFAHTGLCAAV
;
A
#
# COMPACT_ATOMS: atom_id res chain seq x y z
N MET A 1 4.17 -0.64 40.63
CA MET A 1 5.08 -1.24 39.63
C MET A 1 4.78 -0.65 38.25
N PRO A 2 5.80 -0.43 37.39
CA PRO A 2 5.57 0.14 36.06
C PRO A 2 4.72 -0.82 35.22
N ARG A 3 3.57 -0.34 34.76
CA ARG A 3 2.60 -1.10 33.95
C ARG A 3 2.85 -0.87 32.46
N THR A 4 2.28 -1.72 31.63
CA THR A 4 2.42 -1.63 30.17
C THR A 4 1.11 -1.93 29.45
N THR A 5 0.95 -1.40 28.24
CA THR A 5 -0.24 -1.63 27.41
C THR A 5 -0.13 -2.98 26.69
N LYS A 6 -1.26 -3.45 26.15
CA LYS A 6 -1.32 -4.63 25.28
C LYS A 6 -0.34 -4.52 24.09
N GLU A 7 -0.25 -3.33 23.49
CA GLU A 7 0.60 -3.10 22.32
C GLU A 7 2.10 -3.19 22.68
N VAL A 8 2.50 -2.54 23.77
CA VAL A 8 3.89 -2.62 24.25
C VAL A 8 4.24 -4.05 24.69
N ALA A 9 3.30 -4.81 25.27
CA ALA A 9 3.49 -6.23 25.58
C ALA A 9 3.71 -7.09 24.33
N LYS A 10 2.96 -6.86 23.24
CA LYS A 10 3.20 -7.55 21.96
C LYS A 10 4.58 -7.24 21.39
N ILE A 11 4.92 -5.95 21.34
CA ILE A 11 6.14 -5.48 20.68
C ILE A 11 7.38 -5.94 21.47
N HIS A 12 7.46 -5.62 22.75
CA HIS A 12 8.68 -5.81 23.55
C HIS A 12 8.76 -7.17 24.23
N TYR A 13 7.62 -7.77 24.60
CA TYR A 13 7.62 -9.06 25.32
C TYR A 13 7.26 -10.24 24.42
N GLY A 14 6.76 -10.01 23.21
CA GLY A 14 6.44 -11.09 22.28
C GLY A 14 5.14 -11.83 22.58
N VAL A 15 4.28 -11.27 23.42
CA VAL A 15 2.99 -11.88 23.80
C VAL A 15 2.08 -11.98 22.58
N ARG A 16 1.49 -13.16 22.33
CA ARG A 16 0.55 -13.37 21.22
C ARG A 16 -0.87 -13.02 21.65
N ASP A 17 -1.73 -12.69 20.69
CA ASP A 17 -3.12 -12.31 21.00
C ASP A 17 -3.88 -13.36 21.81
N LYS A 18 -3.66 -14.64 21.48
CA LYS A 18 -4.27 -15.77 22.17
C LYS A 18 -3.81 -15.96 23.62
N ASP A 19 -2.68 -15.37 24.02
CA ASP A 19 -2.10 -15.56 25.34
C ASP A 19 -2.68 -14.54 26.36
N PHE A 20 -3.11 -13.34 25.90
CA PHE A 20 -3.65 -12.30 26.78
C PHE A 20 -4.82 -12.73 27.67
N PRO A 21 -5.77 -13.58 27.23
CA PRO A 21 -6.83 -14.08 28.09
C PRO A 21 -6.34 -14.87 29.32
N PHE A 22 -5.10 -15.36 29.32
CA PHE A 22 -4.53 -16.17 30.39
C PHE A 22 -3.55 -15.40 31.28
N ILE A 23 -3.28 -14.13 30.95
CA ILE A 23 -2.37 -13.28 31.72
C ILE A 23 -3.19 -12.55 32.78
N PRO A 24 -2.84 -12.68 34.08
CA PRO A 24 -3.47 -11.90 35.13
C PRO A 24 -3.36 -10.41 34.87
N CYS A 25 -4.48 -9.70 34.99
CA CYS A 25 -4.55 -8.24 34.92
C CYS A 25 -5.71 -7.76 35.81
N GLU A 26 -5.57 -6.56 36.38
CA GLU A 26 -6.54 -6.03 37.37
C GLU A 26 -7.91 -5.74 36.73
N VAL A 27 -7.94 -5.18 35.52
CA VAL A 27 -9.17 -4.72 34.88
C VAL A 27 -9.14 -5.01 33.38
N ARG A 28 -9.99 -5.94 32.93
CA ARG A 28 -10.22 -6.21 31.50
C ARG A 28 -11.23 -5.21 30.93
N LYS A 29 -10.75 -4.01 30.64
CA LYS A 29 -11.49 -2.94 29.93
C LYS A 29 -10.73 -2.52 28.67
N ARG A 30 -11.27 -1.56 27.91
CA ARG A 30 -10.66 -1.01 26.67
C ARG A 30 -9.16 -0.68 26.81
N TYR A 31 -8.71 -0.26 28.00
CA TYR A 31 -7.31 0.03 28.31
C TYR A 31 -6.78 -0.94 29.36
N THR A 32 -6.65 -2.22 28.99
CA THR A 32 -6.06 -3.23 29.88
C THR A 32 -4.56 -2.97 30.04
N LEU A 33 -4.14 -2.76 31.27
CA LEU A 33 -2.74 -2.62 31.64
C LEU A 33 -2.23 -3.92 32.28
N PHE A 34 -1.01 -4.29 31.93
CA PHE A 34 -0.34 -5.48 32.42
C PHE A 34 0.85 -5.09 33.30
N ASP A 35 0.98 -5.78 34.42
CA ASP A 35 2.18 -5.70 35.24
C ASP A 35 3.36 -6.38 34.53
N ARG A 36 4.52 -5.72 34.51
CA ARG A 36 5.70 -6.22 33.77
C ARG A 36 6.25 -7.51 34.35
N ILE A 37 6.27 -7.66 35.67
CA ILE A 37 6.78 -8.88 36.32
C ILE A 37 5.85 -10.06 35.99
N THR A 38 4.54 -9.81 36.00
CA THR A 38 3.53 -10.80 35.60
C THR A 38 3.71 -11.25 34.15
N LEU A 39 4.00 -10.31 33.24
CA LEU A 39 4.32 -10.62 31.84
C LEU A 39 5.61 -11.45 31.73
N GLU A 40 6.68 -11.05 32.39
CA GLU A 40 7.96 -11.79 32.35
C GLU A 40 7.80 -13.21 32.87
N ASN A 41 7.14 -13.37 34.02
CA ASN A 41 6.87 -14.68 34.60
C ASN A 41 6.00 -15.55 33.67
N HIS A 42 5.00 -14.96 33.02
CA HIS A 42 4.18 -15.66 32.04
C HIS A 42 5.01 -16.10 30.83
N MET A 43 5.87 -15.22 30.30
CA MET A 43 6.72 -15.54 29.15
C MET A 43 7.77 -16.60 29.50
N ILE A 44 8.41 -16.51 30.66
CA ILE A 44 9.36 -17.52 31.15
C ILE A 44 8.66 -18.88 31.29
N ARG A 45 7.45 -18.91 31.86
CA ARG A 45 6.68 -20.15 32.01
C ARG A 45 6.29 -20.75 30.65
N SER A 46 5.82 -19.92 29.74
CA SER A 46 5.33 -20.36 28.42
C SER A 46 6.46 -20.80 27.49
N CYS A 47 7.63 -20.15 27.57
CA CYS A 47 8.82 -20.50 26.80
C CYS A 47 9.76 -21.48 27.55
N GLY A 48 9.42 -21.87 28.78
CA GLY A 48 10.21 -22.76 29.64
C GLY A 48 11.42 -22.10 30.33
N SER A 49 12.06 -21.10 29.73
CA SER A 49 13.10 -20.32 30.39
C SER A 49 13.28 -18.91 29.80
N LYS A 50 13.94 -18.02 30.56
CA LYS A 50 14.27 -16.65 30.09
C LYS A 50 15.12 -16.67 28.81
N MET A 51 16.09 -17.59 28.72
CA MET A 51 16.93 -17.74 27.53
C MET A 51 16.15 -18.20 26.30
N HIS A 52 15.22 -19.15 26.46
CA HIS A 52 14.36 -19.60 25.36
C HIS A 52 13.43 -18.48 24.90
N TRP A 53 12.84 -17.73 25.83
CA TRP A 53 12.02 -16.57 25.52
C TRP A 53 12.78 -15.51 24.71
N VAL A 54 13.99 -15.12 25.14
CA VAL A 54 14.83 -14.16 24.40
C VAL A 54 15.17 -14.68 23.00
N ARG A 55 15.50 -15.97 22.89
CA ARG A 55 15.78 -16.61 21.59
C ARG A 55 14.56 -16.58 20.65
N ASP A 56 13.35 -16.77 21.19
CA ASP A 56 12.11 -16.73 20.41
C ASP A 56 11.80 -15.32 19.92
N ILE A 57 11.99 -14.28 20.75
CA ILE A 57 11.90 -12.88 20.32
C ILE A 57 12.88 -12.61 19.19
N ALA A 58 14.15 -12.98 19.37
CA ALA A 58 15.19 -12.76 18.36
C ALA A 58 14.86 -13.46 17.03
N LYS A 59 14.35 -14.69 17.07
CA LYS A 59 13.91 -15.43 15.88
C LYS A 59 12.73 -14.73 15.20
N ARG A 60 11.72 -14.28 15.95
CA ARG A 60 10.58 -13.54 15.42
C ARG A 60 11.03 -12.26 14.72
N ASP A 61 11.87 -11.48 15.37
CA ASP A 61 12.35 -10.20 14.85
C ASP A 61 13.22 -10.42 13.59
N SER A 62 14.06 -11.46 13.58
CA SER A 62 14.82 -11.86 12.38
C SER A 62 13.90 -12.22 11.21
N ARG A 63 12.85 -13.01 11.44
CA ARG A 63 11.85 -13.35 10.41
C ARG A 63 11.15 -12.11 9.87
N LYS A 64 10.72 -11.20 10.76
CA LYS A 64 10.09 -9.93 10.37
C LYS A 64 11.02 -9.07 9.53
N ARG A 65 12.29 -8.94 9.91
CA ARG A 65 13.29 -8.20 9.13
C ARG A 65 13.51 -8.81 7.75
N LYS A 66 13.65 -10.13 7.64
CA LYS A 66 13.81 -10.83 6.36
C LYS A 66 12.61 -10.63 5.44
N LEU A 67 11.40 -10.73 5.99
CA LEU A 67 10.17 -10.49 5.24
C LEU A 67 10.12 -9.05 4.73
N ASN A 68 10.33 -8.07 5.61
CA ASN A 68 10.32 -6.65 5.25
C ASN A 68 11.37 -6.32 4.18
N ALA A 69 12.59 -6.86 4.31
CA ALA A 69 13.62 -6.68 3.30
C ALA A 69 13.22 -7.28 1.94
N THR A 70 12.54 -8.42 1.94
CA THR A 70 12.05 -9.05 0.70
C THR A 70 10.93 -8.23 0.07
N LEU A 71 10.00 -7.70 0.88
CA LEU A 71 8.91 -6.85 0.40
C LEU A 71 9.44 -5.53 -0.16
N HIS A 72 10.33 -4.86 0.58
CA HIS A 72 10.99 -3.64 0.13
C HIS A 72 11.73 -3.85 -1.19
N ARG A 73 12.51 -4.94 -1.31
CA ARG A 73 13.20 -5.25 -2.56
C ARG A 73 12.22 -5.43 -3.73
N LYS A 74 11.09 -6.10 -3.51
CA LYS A 74 10.05 -6.25 -4.56
C LYS A 74 9.39 -4.92 -4.92
N GLU A 75 9.16 -4.05 -3.94
CA GLU A 75 8.62 -2.71 -4.16
C GLU A 75 9.59 -1.86 -4.98
N GLU A 76 10.88 -1.91 -4.66
CA GLU A 76 11.95 -1.26 -5.44
C GLU A 76 12.03 -1.82 -6.86
N GLU A 77 12.11 -3.16 -7.02
CA GLU A 77 12.11 -3.82 -8.33
C GLU A 77 10.89 -3.44 -9.19
N THR A 78 9.71 -3.25 -8.56
CA THR A 78 8.48 -2.84 -9.25
C THR A 78 8.53 -1.37 -9.64
N ARG A 79 9.00 -0.50 -8.74
CA ARG A 79 9.17 0.93 -9.01
C ARG A 79 10.18 1.16 -10.13
N ASP A 80 11.34 0.53 -10.05
CA ASP A 80 12.40 0.63 -11.06
C ASP A 80 11.87 0.14 -12.42
N PHE A 81 11.12 -0.97 -12.44
CA PHE A 81 10.46 -1.45 -13.65
C PHE A 81 9.46 -0.43 -14.24
N LEU A 82 8.71 0.29 -13.41
CA LEU A 82 7.77 1.31 -13.88
C LEU A 82 8.50 2.57 -14.40
N GLU A 83 9.59 2.96 -13.76
CA GLU A 83 10.44 4.09 -14.18
C GLU A 83 11.18 3.80 -15.50
N ASP A 84 11.55 2.54 -15.75
CA ASP A 84 12.16 2.08 -17.01
C ASP A 84 11.18 2.08 -18.21
N LEU A 85 9.88 2.26 -17.98
CA LEU A 85 8.86 2.32 -19.02
C LEU A 85 8.74 3.74 -19.61
N ALA A 86 7.52 4.16 -19.97
CA ALA A 86 7.30 5.46 -20.59
C ALA A 86 7.47 6.60 -19.56
N PRO A 87 8.10 7.72 -19.95
CA PRO A 87 8.24 8.87 -19.06
C PRO A 87 6.89 9.34 -18.48
N GLY A 88 6.83 9.50 -17.16
CA GLY A 88 5.63 9.91 -16.42
C GLY A 88 4.59 8.81 -16.21
N PHE A 89 4.79 7.61 -16.77
CA PHE A 89 3.86 6.50 -16.57
C PHE A 89 3.85 6.00 -15.12
N ALA A 90 5.01 5.92 -14.46
CA ALA A 90 5.10 5.56 -13.05
C ALA A 90 4.26 6.49 -12.16
N SER A 91 4.39 7.81 -12.37
CA SER A 91 3.59 8.81 -11.65
C SER A 91 2.09 8.68 -11.95
N TYR A 92 1.71 8.38 -13.20
CA TYR A 92 0.32 8.13 -13.54
C TYR A 92 -0.24 6.91 -12.81
N VAL A 93 0.48 5.78 -12.83
CA VAL A 93 0.10 4.53 -12.14
C VAL A 93 -0.13 4.75 -10.64
N GLU A 94 0.74 5.53 -10.00
CA GLU A 94 0.60 5.91 -8.59
C GLU A 94 -0.65 6.78 -8.37
N ALA A 95 -0.86 7.81 -9.18
CA ALA A 95 -2.00 8.72 -9.07
C ALA A 95 -3.35 8.02 -9.23
N VAL A 96 -3.45 7.07 -10.17
CA VAL A 96 -4.69 6.31 -10.40
C VAL A 96 -4.84 5.08 -9.48
N GLY A 97 -3.83 4.78 -8.66
CA GLY A 97 -3.87 3.68 -7.69
C GLY A 97 -3.95 2.29 -8.32
N LEU A 98 -3.30 2.09 -9.47
CA LEU A 98 -3.29 0.78 -10.15
C LEU A 98 -2.45 -0.24 -9.36
N LYS A 99 -3.01 -1.45 -9.19
CA LYS A 99 -2.42 -2.55 -8.39
C LYS A 99 -2.02 -3.76 -9.22
N GLU A 100 -1.87 -3.59 -10.53
CA GLU A 100 -1.43 -4.68 -11.40
C GLU A 100 0.02 -5.05 -11.09
N SER A 101 0.32 -6.35 -11.11
CA SER A 101 1.64 -6.91 -10.81
C SER A 101 2.24 -7.70 -11.97
N ASP A 102 1.43 -8.03 -12.97
CA ASP A 102 1.91 -8.70 -14.18
C ASP A 102 2.68 -7.72 -15.08
N LYS A 103 3.96 -8.02 -15.33
CA LYS A 103 4.86 -7.16 -16.11
C LYS A 103 4.43 -7.02 -17.57
N GLU A 104 3.88 -8.06 -18.19
CA GLU A 104 3.44 -8.02 -19.58
C GLU A 104 2.20 -7.13 -19.72
N VAL A 105 1.28 -7.26 -18.77
CA VAL A 105 0.09 -6.41 -18.69
C VAL A 105 0.48 -4.95 -18.48
N ILE A 106 1.41 -4.66 -17.57
CA ILE A 106 1.91 -3.30 -17.31
C ILE A 106 2.60 -2.71 -18.56
N GLN A 107 3.36 -3.51 -19.32
CA GLN A 107 3.94 -3.06 -20.59
C GLN A 107 2.87 -2.63 -21.58
N HIS A 108 1.78 -3.40 -21.71
CA HIS A 108 0.66 -3.00 -22.56
C HIS A 108 -0.01 -1.72 -22.06
N TYR A 109 -0.10 -1.50 -20.75
CA TYR A 109 -0.64 -0.26 -20.18
C TYR A 109 0.25 0.92 -20.55
N SER A 110 1.57 0.78 -20.40
CA SER A 110 2.55 1.79 -20.79
C SER A 110 2.45 2.15 -22.28
N GLN A 111 2.33 1.16 -23.17
CA GLN A 111 2.14 1.39 -24.60
C GLN A 111 0.86 2.19 -24.91
N ARG A 112 -0.25 1.86 -24.24
CA ARG A 112 -1.51 2.60 -24.41
C ARG A 112 -1.46 4.00 -23.80
N TYR A 113 -0.76 4.15 -22.67
CA TYR A 113 -0.50 5.44 -22.04
C TYR A 113 0.25 6.38 -22.97
N VAL A 114 1.32 5.92 -23.64
CA VAL A 114 2.06 6.73 -24.62
C VAL A 114 1.15 7.19 -25.74
N LYS A 115 0.44 6.24 -26.38
CA LYS A 115 -0.47 6.55 -27.50
C LYS A 115 -1.51 7.60 -27.10
N LEU A 116 -2.19 7.41 -25.97
CA LEU A 116 -3.22 8.33 -25.50
C LEU A 116 -2.64 9.71 -25.16
N THR A 117 -1.48 9.73 -24.49
CA THR A 117 -0.82 10.98 -24.10
C THR A 117 -0.40 11.79 -25.32
N GLU A 118 0.15 11.15 -26.34
CA GLU A 118 0.51 11.81 -27.60
C GLU A 118 -0.71 12.35 -28.34
N ALA A 119 -1.79 11.57 -28.42
CA ALA A 119 -3.03 11.98 -29.09
C ALA A 119 -3.72 13.16 -28.37
N LEU A 120 -3.75 13.16 -27.04
CA LEU A 120 -4.24 14.30 -26.26
C LEU A 120 -3.36 15.54 -26.46
N LYS A 121 -2.03 15.37 -26.40
CA LYS A 121 -1.07 16.46 -26.58
C LYS A 121 -1.17 17.09 -27.97
N ALA A 122 -1.43 16.30 -29.01
CA ALA A 122 -1.66 16.79 -30.37
C ALA A 122 -2.86 17.75 -30.46
N ARG A 123 -3.83 17.65 -29.54
CA ARG A 123 -4.97 18.57 -29.40
C ARG A 123 -4.79 19.60 -28.29
N GLY A 124 -3.59 19.74 -27.73
CA GLY A 124 -3.32 20.68 -26.64
C GLY A 124 -3.91 20.28 -25.28
N LEU A 125 -4.37 19.03 -25.13
CA LEU A 125 -4.94 18.48 -23.90
C LEU A 125 -3.86 17.79 -23.07
N LYS A 126 -4.12 17.65 -21.76
CA LYS A 126 -3.31 16.86 -20.82
C LYS A 126 -4.06 15.60 -20.42
N LEU A 127 -3.31 14.52 -20.19
CA LEU A 127 -3.87 13.31 -19.61
C LEU A 127 -4.36 13.60 -18.18
N ARG A 128 -5.59 13.18 -17.89
CA ARG A 128 -6.25 13.32 -16.60
C ARG A 128 -6.24 11.98 -15.87
N ASP A 129 -5.75 11.98 -14.64
CA ASP A 129 -5.72 10.83 -13.72
C ASP A 129 -7.10 10.56 -13.08
N ASP A 130 -7.91 11.58 -12.90
CA ASP A 130 -9.30 11.47 -12.42
C ASP A 130 -10.29 10.93 -13.47
N SER A 131 -9.89 10.83 -14.75
CA SER A 131 -10.75 10.39 -15.84
C SER A 131 -10.83 8.86 -15.93
N ARG A 132 -11.99 8.31 -15.57
CA ARG A 132 -12.30 6.88 -15.76
C ARG A 132 -12.21 6.44 -17.22
N LEU A 133 -12.49 7.34 -18.17
CA LEU A 133 -12.39 7.05 -19.60
C LEU A 133 -10.92 6.81 -20.01
N CYS A 134 -10.02 7.72 -19.60
CA CYS A 134 -8.59 7.58 -19.83
C CYS A 134 -8.02 6.32 -19.16
N MET A 135 -8.39 6.09 -17.89
CA MET A 135 -7.97 4.90 -17.15
C MET A 135 -8.48 3.62 -17.82
N GLY A 136 -9.74 3.60 -18.28
CA GLY A 136 -10.34 2.46 -18.97
C GLY A 136 -9.65 2.14 -20.31
N TYR A 137 -9.29 3.16 -21.08
CA TYR A 137 -8.49 2.98 -22.30
C TYR A 137 -7.11 2.39 -21.98
N ILE A 138 -6.40 2.94 -20.99
CA ILE A 138 -5.04 2.49 -20.64
C ILE A 138 -5.03 1.06 -20.09
N THR A 139 -5.97 0.71 -19.22
CA THR A 139 -5.99 -0.58 -18.51
C THR A 139 -6.69 -1.69 -19.30
N ALA A 140 -7.84 -1.42 -19.90
CA ALA A 140 -8.64 -2.43 -20.57
C ALA A 140 -8.63 -2.31 -22.10
N GLY A 141 -8.04 -1.25 -22.66
CA GLY A 141 -8.14 -0.97 -24.10
C GLY A 141 -9.56 -0.65 -24.53
N CYS A 142 -10.41 -0.15 -23.62
CA CYS A 142 -11.78 0.17 -23.92
C CYS A 142 -11.88 1.42 -24.80
N GLY A 143 -12.60 1.30 -25.92
CA GLY A 143 -12.86 2.40 -26.84
C GLY A 143 -11.75 2.64 -27.87
N GLN A 144 -12.05 3.48 -28.85
CA GLN A 144 -11.07 3.95 -29.85
C GLN A 144 -10.40 5.22 -29.33
N ILE A 145 -9.10 5.36 -29.63
CA ILE A 145 -8.30 6.50 -29.15
C ILE A 145 -8.91 7.85 -29.56
N GLU A 146 -9.41 7.95 -30.79
CA GLU A 146 -10.04 9.16 -31.33
C GLU A 146 -11.26 9.56 -30.51
N SER A 147 -12.16 8.60 -30.24
CA SER A 147 -13.36 8.82 -29.43
C SER A 147 -13.03 9.24 -27.99
N VAL A 148 -11.97 8.66 -27.41
CA VAL A 148 -11.50 9.08 -26.07
C VAL A 148 -11.03 10.52 -26.11
N VAL A 149 -10.21 10.90 -27.09
CA VAL A 149 -9.70 12.27 -27.23
C VAL A 149 -10.82 13.27 -27.51
N ASP A 150 -11.77 12.96 -28.41
CA ASP A 150 -12.94 13.80 -28.69
C ASP A 150 -13.74 14.09 -27.41
N THR A 151 -13.99 13.04 -26.61
CA THR A 151 -14.71 13.18 -25.34
C THR A 151 -13.94 14.03 -24.34
N MET A 152 -12.61 13.89 -24.29
CA MET A 152 -11.77 14.70 -23.40
C MET A 152 -11.73 16.17 -23.82
N GLU A 153 -11.76 16.45 -25.12
CA GLU A 153 -11.86 17.80 -25.67
C GLU A 153 -13.20 18.45 -25.32
N GLU A 154 -14.31 17.72 -25.52
CA GLU A 154 -15.66 18.17 -25.15
C GLU A 154 -15.76 18.43 -23.64
N MET A 155 -15.25 17.52 -22.81
CA MET A 155 -15.19 17.69 -21.36
C MET A 155 -14.40 18.96 -21.00
N ASN A 156 -13.22 19.18 -21.60
CA ASN A 156 -12.40 20.35 -21.34
C ASN A 156 -13.12 21.65 -21.73
N PHE A 157 -13.84 21.66 -22.86
CA PHE A 157 -14.68 22.78 -23.28
C PHE A 157 -15.79 23.06 -22.25
N LEU A 158 -16.52 22.04 -21.82
CA LEU A 158 -17.59 22.17 -20.82
C LEU A 158 -17.05 22.72 -19.49
N PHE A 159 -15.94 22.17 -18.98
CA PHE A 159 -15.32 22.64 -17.73
C PHE A 159 -14.89 24.11 -17.82
N ALA A 160 -14.33 24.54 -18.95
CA ALA A 160 -13.90 25.92 -19.16
C ALA A 160 -15.07 26.91 -19.25
N HIS A 161 -16.26 26.49 -19.73
CA HIS A 161 -17.36 27.40 -20.09
C HIS A 161 -18.60 27.30 -19.18
N THR A 162 -18.67 26.32 -18.28
CA THR A 162 -19.89 26.10 -17.46
C THR A 162 -19.67 26.23 -15.95
N GLY A 163 -18.46 26.56 -15.48
CA GLY A 163 -18.21 26.77 -14.06
C GLY A 163 -18.39 25.50 -13.19
N LEU A 164 -18.46 24.32 -13.82
CA LEU A 164 -18.37 23.03 -13.14
C LEU A 164 -16.96 22.91 -12.54
N CYS A 165 -16.77 23.40 -11.32
CA CYS A 165 -15.57 23.05 -10.55
C CYS A 165 -15.53 21.52 -10.42
N ALA A 166 -14.43 20.91 -10.85
CA ALA A 166 -14.08 19.56 -10.46
C ALA A 166 -14.06 19.53 -8.92
N ALA A 167 -15.08 18.92 -8.33
CA ALA A 167 -15.13 18.70 -6.89
C ALA A 167 -14.01 17.71 -6.55
N VAL A 168 -13.00 18.23 -5.85
CA VAL A 168 -11.87 17.51 -5.25
C VAL A 168 -12.38 16.51 -4.21
#